data_AF-B8CN30-F1
#
_entry.id   AF-B8CN30-F1
#
_cell.length_a   1.000
_cell.length_b   1.000
_cell.length_c   1.000
_cell.angle_alpha   90.00
_cell.angle_beta   90.00
_cell.angle_gamma   90.00
#
_symmetry.space_group_name_H-M   'P 1'
#
loop_
_entity.id
_entity.type
_entity.pdbx_description
1 polymer ?
#
loop_
_entity_poly.entity_id
_entity_poly.type
_entity_poly.pdbx_seq_one_letter_code
_entity_poly.pdbx_strand_id
1 'polypeptide(L)'
;MNAKPDLEQLDLSVQQLTSVVADLEKQCPVTVQGVADLAELGCPVTKCTEANPSTRLCAVNAPASSPYVPDYDIPLLAPGGGDSKPDILGKLGPLAGLIGTWVSQRFSGFNVMPIPQVTAPNGFILKNHSYYEVITFSAIQGKVANRGGEYEQGAYTIFYEQRVFFADGPQANELVHAENGSWLHQVTGPQGQNALNTAPYIPTPPAPNPIPSQNPSTAIVKQVSVPHGNSILALGGASKIFGAPKIPVASCLPINAPEAFNVNYGVNDPKNPNINPNAVLDVALLELAAKGVHVSNTTVLTVDTSNSGAIANTPFMKDHSDVLEFSTTYWLELLSTGQQQLQYTQNISLNLDIDGTKYKFPHITANTLTKVQ
;
A
#
# COMPACT_ATOMS: atom_id res chain seq x y z
N MET A 1 -19.56 -27.15 -17.48
CA MET A 1 -19.28 -28.38 -16.71
C MET A 1 -18.57 -27.95 -15.44
N ASN A 2 -19.07 -28.39 -14.30
CA ASN A 2 -18.66 -27.94 -12.96
C ASN A 2 -17.20 -28.35 -12.68
N ALA A 3 -16.29 -27.38 -12.63
CA ALA A 3 -15.00 -27.57 -11.98
C ALA A 3 -15.23 -27.42 -10.47
N LYS A 4 -15.17 -28.53 -9.74
CA LYS A 4 -15.09 -28.49 -8.28
C LYS A 4 -13.77 -27.80 -7.88
N PRO A 5 -13.77 -26.91 -6.87
CA PRO A 5 -12.52 -26.49 -6.26
C PRO A 5 -11.82 -27.71 -5.68
N ASP A 6 -10.50 -27.73 -5.80
CA ASP A 6 -9.63 -28.85 -5.42
C ASP A 6 -9.77 -29.12 -3.92
N LEU A 7 -10.59 -30.12 -3.58
CA LEU A 7 -10.96 -30.49 -2.21
C LEU A 7 -9.72 -30.84 -1.38
N GLU A 8 -8.63 -31.28 -2.01
CA GLU A 8 -7.38 -31.62 -1.34
C GLU A 8 -6.67 -30.40 -0.73
N GLN A 9 -6.75 -29.21 -1.34
CA GLN A 9 -6.16 -27.99 -0.77
C GLN A 9 -6.98 -27.42 0.40
N LEU A 10 -8.31 -27.58 0.36
CA LEU A 10 -9.20 -27.22 1.46
C LEU A 10 -9.02 -28.17 2.65
N ASP A 11 -8.89 -29.47 2.40
CA ASP A 11 -8.68 -30.47 3.46
C ASP A 11 -7.31 -30.31 4.15
N LEU A 12 -6.25 -29.96 3.41
CA LEU A 12 -4.93 -29.63 3.97
C LEU A 12 -4.98 -28.39 4.87
N SER A 13 -5.70 -27.34 4.46
CA SER A 13 -5.82 -26.10 5.24
C SER A 13 -6.66 -26.30 6.51
N VAL A 14 -7.72 -27.11 6.44
CA VAL A 14 -8.55 -27.46 7.60
C VAL A 14 -7.80 -28.35 8.59
N GLN A 15 -6.99 -29.31 8.12
CA GLN A 15 -6.15 -30.14 9.00
C GLN A 15 -5.08 -29.31 9.73
N GLN A 16 -4.45 -28.35 9.05
CA GLN A 16 -3.47 -27.46 9.67
C GLN A 16 -4.11 -26.59 10.75
N LEU A 17 -5.27 -25.97 10.48
CA LEU A 17 -6.01 -25.18 11.47
C LEU A 17 -6.48 -26.01 12.67
N THR A 18 -6.93 -27.25 12.44
CA THR A 18 -7.36 -28.15 13.52
C THR A 18 -6.19 -28.57 14.41
N SER A 19 -4.99 -28.73 13.85
CA SER A 19 -3.78 -29.05 14.63
C SER A 19 -3.34 -27.89 15.53
N VAL A 20 -3.45 -26.65 15.04
CA VAL A 20 -3.11 -25.44 15.81
C VAL A 20 -4.10 -25.23 16.96
N VAL A 21 -5.40 -25.45 16.73
CA VAL A 21 -6.42 -25.37 17.78
C VAL A 21 -6.20 -26.46 18.84
N ALA A 22 -5.90 -27.69 18.44
CA ALA A 22 -5.63 -28.79 19.37
C ALA A 22 -4.35 -28.56 20.22
N ASP A 23 -3.34 -27.90 19.67
CA ASP A 23 -2.12 -27.55 20.40
C ASP A 23 -2.35 -26.35 21.35
N LEU A 24 -3.21 -25.40 20.99
CA LEU A 24 -3.65 -24.32 21.88
C LEU A 24 -4.51 -24.83 23.04
N GLU A 25 -5.41 -25.80 22.78
CA GLU A 25 -6.24 -26.44 23.81
C GLU A 25 -5.43 -27.30 24.79
N LYS A 26 -4.30 -27.88 24.34
CA LYS A 26 -3.34 -28.57 25.22
C LYS A 26 -2.55 -27.60 26.09
N GLN A 27 -2.30 -26.37 25.62
CA GLN A 27 -1.50 -25.37 26.32
C GLN A 27 -2.30 -24.58 27.37
N CYS A 28 -3.60 -24.35 27.14
CA CYS A 28 -4.52 -23.80 28.15
C CYS A 28 -5.87 -24.54 28.06
N PRO A 29 -6.06 -25.64 28.81
CA PRO A 29 -7.32 -26.39 28.79
C PRO A 29 -8.45 -25.53 29.34
N VAL A 30 -9.53 -25.39 28.57
CA VAL A 30 -10.76 -24.74 29.02
C VAL A 30 -11.42 -25.66 30.05
N THR A 31 -11.15 -25.45 31.34
CA THR A 31 -11.83 -26.22 32.39
C THR A 31 -13.26 -25.74 32.57
N VAL A 32 -14.19 -26.67 32.39
CA VAL A 32 -15.51 -26.69 33.03
C VAL A 32 -15.33 -26.52 34.54
N GLN A 33 -16.20 -25.72 35.14
CA GLN A 33 -16.22 -25.27 36.54
C GLN A 33 -15.49 -26.15 37.58
N GLY A 34 -14.55 -25.52 38.29
CA GLY A 34 -14.21 -25.86 39.67
C GLY A 34 -12.92 -26.64 39.90
N VAL A 35 -11.76 -26.00 39.72
CA VAL A 35 -10.52 -26.32 40.46
C VAL A 35 -9.74 -25.00 40.66
N ALA A 36 -9.22 -24.80 41.87
CA ALA A 36 -8.36 -23.68 42.25
C ALA A 36 -6.92 -23.91 41.76
N ASP A 37 -6.22 -22.80 41.51
CA ASP A 37 -4.83 -22.67 41.01
C ASP A 37 -4.59 -22.87 39.50
N LEU A 38 -4.77 -21.76 38.77
CA LEU A 38 -4.27 -21.56 37.39
C LEU A 38 -2.97 -20.73 37.36
N ALA A 39 -2.30 -20.52 38.49
CA ALA A 39 -1.10 -19.68 38.58
C ALA A 39 0.21 -20.39 38.12
N GLU A 40 0.22 -21.72 37.95
CA GLU A 40 1.41 -22.46 37.52
C GLU A 40 1.52 -22.72 36.01
N LEU A 41 0.55 -22.32 35.19
CA LEU A 41 0.51 -22.61 33.74
C LEU A 41 0.72 -21.40 32.81
N GLY A 42 1.02 -20.21 33.34
CA GLY A 42 1.40 -19.05 32.52
C GLY A 42 0.28 -18.49 31.61
N CYS A 43 -0.98 -18.90 31.76
CA CYS A 43 -2.09 -18.28 31.03
C CYS A 43 -2.35 -16.85 31.57
N PRO A 44 -2.44 -15.80 30.72
CA PRO A 44 -2.41 -14.42 31.16
C PRO A 44 -3.79 -13.89 31.53
N VAL A 45 -4.41 -14.37 32.61
CA VAL A 45 -5.51 -13.64 33.25
C VAL A 45 -5.57 -13.97 34.73
N THR A 46 -5.26 -13.02 35.62
CA THR A 46 -6.08 -12.77 36.83
C THR A 46 -5.62 -11.57 37.67
N LYS A 47 -6.64 -10.93 38.28
CA LYS A 47 -6.66 -9.99 39.43
C LYS A 47 -6.61 -8.49 39.16
N CYS A 48 -7.77 -7.95 38.75
CA CYS A 48 -8.24 -6.65 39.24
C CYS A 48 -9.18 -6.90 40.45
N THR A 49 -8.65 -7.12 41.65
CA THR A 49 -9.49 -7.29 42.85
C THR A 49 -9.27 -6.24 43.94
N GLU A 50 -8.37 -5.27 43.78
CA GLU A 50 -8.19 -4.19 44.75
C GLU A 50 -7.96 -2.85 44.04
N ALA A 51 -9.06 -2.16 43.70
CA ALA A 51 -9.01 -0.76 43.27
C ALA A 51 -9.36 0.14 44.47
N ASN A 52 -8.41 0.99 44.89
CA ASN A 52 -8.68 2.11 45.79
C ASN A 52 -9.42 3.21 44.99
N PRO A 53 -10.52 3.83 45.48
CA PRO A 53 -11.46 4.57 44.62
C PRO A 53 -10.93 5.87 44.00
N SER A 54 -9.70 6.31 44.30
CA SER A 54 -9.21 7.64 43.90
C SER A 54 -8.09 7.66 42.84
N THR A 55 -7.49 6.54 42.44
CA THR A 55 -6.48 6.51 41.37
C THR A 55 -6.54 5.21 40.55
N ARG A 56 -7.04 5.26 39.32
CA ARG A 56 -7.04 4.12 38.38
C ARG A 56 -5.65 3.84 37.80
N LEU A 57 -4.65 3.51 38.61
CA LEU A 57 -3.35 3.06 38.12
C LEU A 57 -2.87 1.88 38.97
N CYS A 58 -2.78 0.69 38.36
CA CYS A 58 -2.06 -0.43 38.94
C CYS A 58 -0.56 -0.18 38.77
N ALA A 59 0.21 -0.34 39.84
CA ALA A 59 1.66 -0.21 39.82
C ALA A 59 2.28 -1.34 38.97
N VAL A 60 3.04 -0.98 37.94
CA VAL A 60 3.76 -1.93 37.08
C VAL A 60 5.18 -2.08 37.61
N ASN A 61 5.54 -3.25 38.13
CA ASN A 61 6.90 -3.59 38.51
C ASN A 61 7.64 -4.24 37.33
N ALA A 62 8.82 -3.69 37.02
CA ALA A 62 9.88 -4.16 36.11
C ALA A 62 9.54 -4.29 34.60
N PRO A 63 10.51 -3.98 33.70
CA PRO A 63 10.26 -3.97 32.26
C PRO A 63 10.17 -5.41 31.75
N ALA A 64 8.94 -5.90 31.57
CA ALA A 64 8.70 -7.02 30.68
C ALA A 64 9.19 -6.60 29.28
N SER A 65 9.88 -7.50 28.58
CA SER A 65 10.11 -7.38 27.13
C SER A 65 8.79 -6.99 26.47
N SER A 66 8.77 -5.84 25.82
CA SER A 66 7.57 -5.24 25.22
C SER A 66 6.75 -6.31 24.47
N PRO A 67 5.44 -6.44 24.70
CA PRO A 67 4.60 -7.45 24.06
C PRO A 67 4.33 -7.14 22.57
N TYR A 68 4.91 -6.08 22.02
CA TYR A 68 4.78 -5.73 20.61
C TYR A 68 5.77 -6.53 19.77
N VAL A 69 5.49 -7.82 19.57
CA VAL A 69 5.87 -8.49 18.33
C VAL A 69 4.75 -8.19 17.32
N PRO A 70 4.99 -7.44 16.24
CA PRO A 70 3.96 -7.20 15.23
C PRO A 70 3.49 -8.54 14.68
N ASP A 71 2.19 -8.82 14.83
CA ASP A 71 1.58 -9.93 14.11
C ASP A 71 1.51 -9.54 12.62
N TYR A 72 2.34 -10.18 11.80
CA TYR A 72 2.40 -9.88 10.38
C TYR A 72 1.14 -10.34 9.63
N ASP A 73 0.33 -11.21 10.24
CA ASP A 73 -0.90 -11.75 9.67
C ASP A 73 -2.12 -10.87 9.97
N ILE A 74 -1.99 -9.89 10.87
CA ILE A 74 -3.04 -8.91 11.18
C ILE A 74 -2.72 -7.58 10.49
N PRO A 75 -3.55 -7.11 9.54
CA PRO A 75 -3.35 -5.80 8.93
C PRO A 75 -3.59 -4.70 9.96
N LEU A 76 -2.75 -3.66 9.96
CA LEU A 76 -2.90 -2.49 10.83
C LEU A 76 -4.21 -1.73 10.57
N LEU A 77 -4.79 -1.92 9.37
CA LEU A 77 -6.12 -1.46 8.99
C LEU A 77 -7.03 -2.68 8.85
N ALA A 78 -8.15 -2.71 9.57
CA ALA A 78 -9.16 -3.75 9.35
C ALA A 78 -9.83 -3.56 7.97
N PRO A 79 -10.02 -4.65 7.19
CA PRO A 79 -10.90 -4.64 6.02
C PRO A 79 -12.32 -4.29 6.47
N GLY A 80 -12.83 -3.15 6.01
CA GLY A 80 -14.15 -2.66 6.40
C GLY A 80 -14.08 -1.66 7.55
N GLY A 81 -14.09 -0.37 7.21
CA GLY A 81 -14.61 0.65 8.12
C GLY A 81 -16.06 0.28 8.46
N GLY A 82 -16.44 0.36 9.74
CA GLY A 82 -17.80 0.09 10.19
C GLY A 82 -18.81 1.11 9.67
N ASP A 83 -19.99 0.61 9.28
CA ASP A 83 -21.22 1.26 8.77
C ASP A 83 -21.48 1.18 7.24
N SER A 84 -22.18 0.14 6.80
CA SER A 84 -22.67 -0.01 5.42
C SER A 84 -23.43 1.23 4.91
N LYS A 85 -22.72 2.15 4.26
CA LYS A 85 -23.27 3.31 3.53
C LYS A 85 -23.03 3.14 2.03
N PRO A 86 -23.87 2.38 1.31
CA PRO A 86 -23.67 2.06 -0.10
C PRO A 86 -23.48 3.29 -0.98
N ASP A 87 -24.21 4.38 -0.70
CA ASP A 87 -24.12 5.62 -1.48
C ASP A 87 -22.75 6.32 -1.36
N ILE A 88 -22.07 6.17 -0.22
CA ILE A 88 -20.73 6.73 -0.01
C ILE A 88 -19.68 5.82 -0.66
N LEU A 89 -19.84 4.50 -0.50
CA LEU A 89 -18.94 3.52 -1.12
C LEU A 89 -19.03 3.55 -2.65
N GLY A 90 -20.22 3.76 -3.22
CA GLY A 90 -20.39 3.91 -4.67
C GLY A 90 -19.62 5.11 -5.25
N LYS A 91 -19.30 6.11 -4.42
CA LYS A 91 -18.54 7.30 -4.82
C LYS A 91 -17.03 7.13 -4.70
N LEU A 92 -16.52 6.00 -4.17
CA LEU A 92 -15.12 5.63 -4.33
C LEU A 92 -14.73 5.41 -5.79
N GLY A 93 -15.72 5.16 -6.66
CA GLY A 93 -15.54 5.07 -8.10
C GLY A 93 -14.45 4.05 -8.47
N PRO A 94 -13.39 4.44 -9.20
CA PRO A 94 -12.35 3.52 -9.65
C PRO A 94 -11.48 2.96 -8.50
N LEU A 95 -11.53 3.55 -7.30
CA LEU A 95 -10.78 3.06 -6.13
C LEU A 95 -11.48 1.90 -5.41
N ALA A 96 -12.78 1.69 -5.65
CA ALA A 96 -13.59 0.72 -4.91
C ALA A 96 -13.01 -0.71 -4.98
N GLY A 97 -12.44 -1.07 -6.13
CA GLY A 97 -11.89 -2.41 -6.33
C GLY A 97 -10.60 -2.69 -5.56
N LEU A 98 -9.90 -1.66 -5.06
CA LEU A 98 -8.68 -1.81 -4.26
C LEU A 98 -8.97 -2.28 -2.82
N ILE A 99 -10.17 -2.02 -2.29
CA ILE A 99 -10.53 -2.37 -0.90
C ILE A 99 -10.26 -3.86 -0.64
N GLY A 100 -9.56 -4.17 0.44
CA GLY A 100 -9.17 -5.52 0.81
C GLY A 100 -7.66 -5.67 1.01
N THR A 101 -7.23 -6.90 1.23
CA THR A 101 -5.83 -7.24 1.45
C THR A 101 -5.26 -7.94 0.22
N TRP A 102 -4.07 -7.50 -0.18
CA TRP A 102 -3.34 -8.00 -1.34
C TRP A 102 -1.97 -8.48 -0.90
N VAL A 103 -1.57 -9.63 -1.42
CA VAL A 103 -0.27 -10.25 -1.14
C VAL A 103 0.42 -10.58 -2.45
N SER A 104 1.72 -10.38 -2.50
CA SER A 104 2.55 -10.82 -3.63
C SER A 104 3.12 -12.21 -3.39
N GLN A 105 3.55 -12.85 -4.48
CA GLN A 105 4.37 -14.04 -4.37
C GLN A 105 5.79 -13.66 -3.94
N ARG A 106 6.53 -14.61 -3.38
CA ARG A 106 7.85 -14.38 -2.77
C ARG A 106 8.83 -13.59 -3.66
N PHE A 107 8.80 -13.82 -4.97
CA PHE A 107 9.76 -13.26 -5.93
C PHE A 107 9.10 -12.42 -7.04
N SER A 108 7.84 -11.99 -6.87
CA SER A 108 7.15 -11.20 -7.91
C SER A 108 7.50 -9.72 -7.88
N GLY A 109 8.02 -9.22 -6.76
CA GLY A 109 8.44 -7.84 -6.60
C GLY A 109 9.93 -7.66 -6.90
N PHE A 110 10.30 -6.55 -7.53
CA PHE A 110 11.69 -6.16 -7.68
C PHE A 110 11.89 -4.67 -7.44
N ASN A 111 12.93 -4.38 -6.68
CA ASN A 111 13.31 -3.04 -6.29
C ASN A 111 14.69 -2.69 -6.82
N VAL A 112 14.83 -1.52 -7.43
CA VAL A 112 16.12 -0.93 -7.79
C VAL A 112 16.36 0.33 -6.95
N MET A 113 17.40 0.32 -6.14
CA MET A 113 17.65 1.36 -5.14
C MET A 113 19.09 1.86 -5.23
N PRO A 114 19.32 3.03 -5.85
CA PRO A 114 20.57 3.76 -5.71
C PRO A 114 20.65 4.40 -4.32
N ILE A 115 21.74 4.14 -3.61
CA ILE A 115 21.99 4.66 -2.27
C ILE A 115 23.27 5.52 -2.33
N PRO A 116 23.21 6.80 -1.91
CA PRO A 116 24.42 7.63 -1.86
C PRO A 116 25.42 7.04 -0.87
N GLN A 117 26.66 6.89 -1.31
CA GLN A 117 27.75 6.39 -0.51
C GLN A 117 29.04 7.03 -1.00
N VAL A 118 29.48 8.08 -0.30
CA VAL A 118 30.64 8.91 -0.67
C VAL A 118 31.91 8.07 -0.89
N THR A 119 32.07 6.96 -0.19
CA THR A 119 33.23 6.06 -0.31
C THR A 119 33.12 5.02 -1.42
N ALA A 120 31.96 4.91 -2.08
CA ALA A 120 31.78 3.99 -3.19
C ALA A 120 32.36 4.58 -4.49
N PRO A 121 32.82 3.73 -5.42
CA PRO A 121 33.09 4.18 -6.78
C PRO A 121 31.87 4.90 -7.35
N ASN A 122 32.07 6.11 -7.91
CA ASN A 122 31.02 6.99 -8.42
C ASN A 122 30.05 7.55 -7.35
N GLY A 123 30.33 7.42 -6.05
CA GLY A 123 29.56 8.08 -4.98
C GLY A 123 28.22 7.42 -4.61
N PHE A 124 27.91 6.23 -5.14
CA PHE A 124 26.71 5.47 -4.78
C PHE A 124 26.89 3.96 -4.93
N ILE A 125 26.03 3.20 -4.25
CA ILE A 125 25.87 1.74 -4.44
C ILE A 125 24.45 1.42 -4.91
N LEU A 126 24.24 0.21 -5.45
CA LEU A 126 22.90 -0.32 -5.71
C LEU A 126 22.54 -1.38 -4.67
N LYS A 127 21.35 -1.26 -4.06
CA LYS A 127 20.76 -2.27 -3.18
C LYS A 127 19.50 -2.86 -3.82
N ASN A 128 19.71 -3.57 -4.92
CA ASN A 128 18.63 -4.17 -5.70
C ASN A 128 18.32 -5.56 -5.16
N HIS A 129 17.03 -5.88 -5.06
CA HIS A 129 16.60 -7.17 -4.52
C HIS A 129 15.19 -7.49 -4.96
N SER A 130 14.92 -8.79 -5.07
CA SER A 130 13.55 -9.29 -5.10
C SER A 130 12.91 -9.12 -3.74
N TYR A 131 11.62 -8.86 -3.73
CA TYR A 131 10.83 -8.69 -2.51
C TYR A 131 9.44 -9.29 -2.65
N TYR A 132 8.81 -9.51 -1.50
CA TYR A 132 7.37 -9.70 -1.41
C TYR A 132 6.80 -8.74 -0.38
N GLU A 133 5.50 -8.57 -0.42
CA GLU A 133 4.81 -7.55 0.33
C GLU A 133 3.35 -7.90 0.57
N VAL A 134 2.80 -7.21 1.56
CA VAL A 134 1.38 -7.16 1.89
C VAL A 134 0.93 -5.70 1.83
N ILE A 135 -0.19 -5.44 1.17
CA ILE A 135 -0.82 -4.11 1.15
C ILE A 135 -2.32 -4.24 1.44
N THR A 136 -2.83 -3.42 2.34
CA THR A 136 -4.23 -3.44 2.75
C THR A 136 -4.87 -2.09 2.47
N PHE A 137 -6.07 -2.08 1.89
CA PHE A 137 -6.86 -0.88 1.65
C PHE A 137 -8.17 -0.92 2.45
N SER A 138 -8.46 0.15 3.19
CA SER A 138 -9.68 0.27 3.98
C SER A 138 -10.44 1.55 3.64
N ALA A 139 -11.74 1.42 3.38
CA ALA A 139 -12.59 2.54 2.99
C ALA A 139 -13.00 3.42 4.18
N ILE A 140 -13.03 4.73 3.97
CA ILE A 140 -13.63 5.70 4.88
C ILE A 140 -15.10 5.90 4.50
N GLN A 141 -16.01 5.65 5.45
CA GLN A 141 -17.46 5.75 5.23
C GLN A 141 -18.05 7.12 5.63
N GLY A 142 -17.30 8.16 5.26
CA GLY A 142 -17.66 9.55 5.47
C GLY A 142 -17.39 10.37 4.21
N LYS A 143 -18.32 11.27 3.89
CA LYS A 143 -18.07 12.32 2.91
C LYS A 143 -17.18 13.38 3.56
N VAL A 144 -15.96 13.55 3.04
CA VAL A 144 -15.08 14.65 3.43
C VAL A 144 -15.22 15.75 2.40
N ALA A 145 -15.83 16.89 2.76
CA ALA A 145 -16.11 17.97 1.81
C ALA A 145 -15.08 19.09 1.92
N ASN A 146 -14.37 19.36 0.82
CA ASN A 146 -13.59 20.59 0.63
C ASN A 146 -14.54 21.72 0.24
N ARG A 147 -14.51 22.83 0.99
CA ARG A 147 -15.42 23.98 0.83
C ARG A 147 -14.61 25.27 0.69
N GLY A 148 -15.16 26.25 -0.01
CA GLY A 148 -14.48 27.54 -0.23
C GLY A 148 -14.84 28.26 -1.53
N GLY A 149 -15.98 27.92 -2.16
CA GLY A 149 -16.45 28.54 -3.41
C GLY A 149 -17.96 28.40 -3.58
N GLU A 150 -18.45 28.48 -4.82
CA GLU A 150 -19.87 28.30 -5.13
C GLU A 150 -20.31 26.82 -5.10
N TYR A 151 -19.36 25.88 -5.19
CA TYR A 151 -19.58 24.43 -5.11
C TYR A 151 -18.52 23.81 -4.20
N GLU A 152 -18.73 22.54 -3.84
CA GLU A 152 -17.79 21.78 -3.02
C GLU A 152 -17.15 20.65 -3.83
N GLN A 153 -16.05 20.12 -3.30
CA GLN A 153 -15.40 18.93 -3.81
C GLN A 153 -15.38 17.87 -2.70
N GLY A 154 -16.09 16.77 -2.90
CA GLY A 154 -16.08 15.63 -2.00
C GLY A 154 -14.87 14.75 -2.25
N ALA A 155 -14.12 14.43 -1.20
CA ALA A 155 -13.07 13.43 -1.17
C ALA A 155 -13.63 12.11 -0.60
N TYR A 156 -13.69 11.09 -1.46
CA TYR A 156 -14.04 9.72 -1.07
C TYR A 156 -12.75 8.92 -0.98
N THR A 157 -12.46 8.40 0.21
CA THR A 157 -11.09 8.01 0.56
C THR A 157 -11.00 6.54 0.95
N ILE A 158 -9.93 5.89 0.52
CA ILE A 158 -9.41 4.67 1.13
C ILE A 158 -8.06 4.98 1.79
N PHE A 159 -7.83 4.48 3.00
CA PHE A 159 -6.50 4.42 3.58
C PHE A 159 -5.79 3.15 3.12
N TYR A 160 -4.46 3.19 3.08
CA TYR A 160 -3.66 2.00 2.84
C TYR A 160 -2.44 1.93 3.76
N GLU A 161 -1.97 0.71 3.95
CA GLU A 161 -0.71 0.36 4.60
C GLU A 161 -0.03 -0.74 3.80
N GLN A 162 1.28 -0.64 3.62
CA GLN A 162 2.12 -1.54 2.85
C GLN A 162 3.33 -1.96 3.69
N ARG A 163 3.67 -3.24 3.64
CA ARG A 163 4.87 -3.83 4.28
C ARG A 163 5.64 -4.66 3.28
N VAL A 164 6.92 -4.37 3.13
CA VAL A 164 7.82 -4.98 2.17
C VAL A 164 8.88 -5.80 2.90
N PHE A 165 9.14 -7.00 2.41
CA PHE A 165 10.04 -7.98 3.02
C PHE A 165 11.07 -8.48 2.01
N PHE A 166 12.30 -8.73 2.46
CA PHE A 166 13.31 -9.35 1.61
C PHE A 166 12.88 -10.77 1.19
N ALA A 167 12.94 -11.06 -0.11
CA ALA A 167 12.59 -12.38 -0.64
C ALA A 167 13.63 -13.45 -0.25
N ASP A 168 14.91 -13.08 -0.21
CA ASP A 168 16.04 -13.98 -0.03
C ASP A 168 17.25 -13.29 0.63
N GLY A 169 18.38 -13.99 0.65
CA GLY A 169 19.62 -13.50 1.24
C GLY A 169 19.66 -13.59 2.77
N PRO A 170 20.72 -13.02 3.39
CA PRO A 170 20.91 -13.09 4.84
C PRO A 170 19.80 -12.45 5.67
N GLN A 171 19.05 -11.52 5.07
CA GLN A 171 17.95 -10.78 5.69
C GLN A 171 16.57 -11.32 5.26
N ALA A 172 16.50 -12.54 4.70
CA ALA A 172 15.25 -13.09 4.18
C ALA A 172 14.11 -13.03 5.21
N ASN A 173 12.94 -12.56 4.77
CA ASN A 173 11.74 -12.31 5.58
C ASN A 173 11.85 -11.17 6.60
N GLU A 174 12.97 -10.45 6.70
CA GLU A 174 13.02 -9.22 7.47
C GLU A 174 12.23 -8.11 6.76
N LEU A 175 11.52 -7.29 7.55
CA LEU A 175 10.85 -6.09 7.08
C LEU A 175 11.90 -5.09 6.58
N VAL A 176 11.87 -4.75 5.29
CA VAL A 176 12.79 -3.77 4.68
C VAL A 176 12.18 -2.38 4.63
N HIS A 177 10.86 -2.29 4.43
CA HIS A 177 10.17 -1.02 4.28
C HIS A 177 8.70 -1.15 4.69
N ALA A 178 8.14 -0.07 5.22
CA ALA A 178 6.70 0.03 5.44
C ALA A 178 6.24 1.47 5.18
N GLU A 179 5.17 1.64 4.43
CA GLU A 179 4.59 2.95 4.13
C GLU A 179 3.07 2.93 4.32
N ASN A 180 2.47 4.10 4.47
CA ASN A 180 1.03 4.24 4.53
C ASN A 180 0.57 5.55 3.86
N GLY A 181 -0.74 5.69 3.76
CA GLY A 181 -1.33 6.93 3.27
C GLY A 181 -2.77 6.74 2.83
N SER A 182 -3.16 7.47 1.79
CA SER A 182 -4.53 7.48 1.31
C SER A 182 -4.60 7.55 -0.22
N TRP A 183 -5.69 7.01 -0.76
CA TRP A 183 -6.16 7.31 -2.10
C TRP A 183 -7.52 8.00 -2.02
N LEU A 184 -7.70 9.08 -2.77
CA LEU A 184 -8.94 9.85 -2.80
C LEU A 184 -9.49 9.88 -4.22
N HIS A 185 -10.80 9.69 -4.33
CA HIS A 185 -11.57 10.02 -5.52
C HIS A 185 -12.32 11.33 -5.24
N GLN A 186 -11.94 12.38 -5.96
CA GLN A 186 -12.53 13.70 -5.86
C GLN A 186 -13.75 13.80 -6.77
N VAL A 187 -14.86 14.33 -6.25
CA VAL A 187 -16.10 14.52 -7.01
C VAL A 187 -16.69 15.88 -6.67
N THR A 188 -16.95 16.72 -7.68
CA THR A 188 -17.64 18.00 -7.48
C THR A 188 -19.12 17.79 -7.13
N GLY A 189 -19.64 18.66 -6.28
CA GLY A 189 -21.04 18.62 -5.85
C GLY A 189 -21.54 19.97 -5.34
N PRO A 190 -22.85 20.12 -5.15
CA PRO A 190 -23.40 21.35 -4.60
C PRO A 190 -22.92 21.56 -3.16
N GLN A 191 -22.52 22.79 -2.81
CA GLN A 191 -22.16 23.15 -1.44
C GLN A 191 -23.42 23.30 -0.57
N GLY A 192 -23.26 23.16 0.76
CA GLY A 192 -24.33 23.45 1.71
C GLY A 192 -25.37 22.35 1.84
N GLN A 193 -25.04 21.14 1.42
CA GLN A 193 -25.90 19.98 1.61
C GLN A 193 -25.95 19.62 3.10
N ASN A 194 -27.06 19.03 3.55
CA ASN A 194 -27.30 18.45 4.88
C ASN A 194 -27.90 19.43 5.92
N ALA A 195 -28.49 18.84 6.96
CA ALA A 195 -29.21 19.54 8.04
C ALA A 195 -28.37 20.53 8.86
N LEU A 196 -27.05 20.52 8.74
CA LEU A 196 -26.16 21.48 9.41
C LEU A 196 -26.10 22.84 8.70
N ASN A 197 -26.57 22.95 7.45
CA ASN A 197 -26.67 24.22 6.73
C ASN A 197 -28.05 24.83 6.96
N THR A 198 -28.19 25.56 8.05
CA THR A 198 -29.40 26.30 8.42
C THR A 198 -29.17 27.81 8.29
N ALA A 199 -30.24 28.59 8.14
CA ALA A 199 -30.12 30.04 8.07
C ALA A 199 -29.45 30.62 9.34
N PRO A 200 -28.53 31.61 9.23
CA PRO A 200 -28.13 32.32 8.01
C PRO A 200 -26.97 31.67 7.23
N TYR A 201 -26.51 30.47 7.61
CA TYR A 201 -25.32 29.80 7.08
C TYR A 201 -25.57 28.95 5.83
N ILE A 202 -26.59 29.31 5.04
CA ILE A 202 -26.87 28.67 3.75
C ILE A 202 -26.01 29.37 2.68
N PRO A 203 -25.17 28.64 1.92
CA PRO A 203 -24.33 29.24 0.89
C PRO A 203 -25.14 30.13 -0.08
N THR A 204 -24.71 31.38 -0.24
CA THR A 204 -25.31 32.37 -1.13
C THR A 204 -24.21 33.06 -1.94
N PRO A 205 -24.28 33.08 -3.29
CA PRO A 205 -25.32 32.45 -4.11
C PRO A 205 -25.33 30.91 -3.97
N PRO A 206 -26.47 30.24 -4.23
CA PRO A 206 -26.51 28.77 -4.29
C PRO A 206 -25.53 28.22 -5.32
N ALA A 207 -25.24 26.92 -5.22
CA ALA A 207 -24.35 26.28 -6.16
C ALA A 207 -24.87 26.38 -7.62
N PRO A 208 -23.95 26.55 -8.60
CA PRO A 208 -24.33 26.71 -10.00
C PRO A 208 -25.10 25.50 -10.53
N ASN A 209 -25.98 25.73 -11.51
CA ASN A 209 -26.70 24.68 -12.21
C ASN A 209 -26.54 24.86 -13.74
N PRO A 210 -25.80 23.99 -14.44
CA PRO A 210 -25.21 22.75 -13.94
C PRO A 210 -23.97 22.97 -13.04
N ILE A 211 -23.70 22.00 -12.15
CA ILE A 211 -22.47 21.98 -11.35
C ILE A 211 -21.28 21.70 -12.28
N PRO A 212 -20.16 22.45 -12.17
CA PRO A 212 -18.94 22.16 -12.90
C PRO A 212 -18.47 20.72 -12.69
N SER A 213 -18.10 20.03 -13.76
CA SER A 213 -17.55 18.67 -13.68
C SER A 213 -16.17 18.67 -13.04
N GLN A 214 -15.89 17.68 -12.18
CA GLN A 214 -14.53 17.41 -11.71
C GLN A 214 -13.60 17.15 -12.90
N ASN A 215 -12.41 17.76 -12.89
CA ASN A 215 -11.38 17.49 -13.89
C ASN A 215 -10.89 16.02 -13.76
N PRO A 216 -11.08 15.17 -14.78
CA PRO A 216 -10.69 13.75 -14.70
C PRO A 216 -9.18 13.54 -14.54
N SER A 217 -8.36 14.49 -15.01
CA SER A 217 -6.90 14.41 -14.88
C SER A 217 -6.38 14.69 -13.47
N THR A 218 -7.22 15.18 -12.55
CA THR A 218 -6.86 15.42 -11.14
C THR A 218 -7.90 14.83 -10.19
N ALA A 219 -8.76 13.93 -10.67
CA ALA A 219 -9.83 13.32 -9.89
C ALA A 219 -9.33 12.24 -8.92
N ILE A 220 -8.14 11.67 -9.16
CA ILE A 220 -7.50 10.69 -8.29
C ILE A 220 -6.32 11.33 -7.60
N VAL A 221 -6.22 11.13 -6.29
CA VAL A 221 -5.12 11.64 -5.47
C VAL A 221 -4.53 10.49 -4.68
N LYS A 222 -3.21 10.36 -4.67
CA LYS A 222 -2.46 9.51 -3.71
C LYS A 222 -1.71 10.41 -2.75
N GLN A 223 -1.86 10.15 -1.46
CA GLN A 223 -1.03 10.71 -0.41
C GLN A 223 -0.15 9.60 0.15
N VAL A 224 1.13 9.87 0.36
CA VAL A 224 2.10 8.89 0.86
C VAL A 224 2.87 9.50 2.02
N SER A 225 2.99 8.74 3.11
CA SER A 225 3.90 9.01 4.21
C SER A 225 5.00 7.95 4.17
N VAL A 226 6.18 8.38 3.72
CA VAL A 226 7.35 7.51 3.55
C VAL A 226 8.19 7.58 4.82
N PRO A 227 8.58 6.44 5.44
CA PRO A 227 9.32 6.42 6.71
C PRO A 227 10.74 7.01 6.61
N HIS A 228 11.23 7.28 5.40
CA HIS A 228 12.45 8.04 5.15
C HIS A 228 12.32 9.54 5.45
N GLY A 229 11.11 10.01 5.81
CA GLY A 229 10.85 11.41 6.13
C GLY A 229 10.39 12.21 4.92
N ASN A 230 9.55 11.61 4.07
CA ASN A 230 8.94 12.26 2.93
C ASN A 230 7.41 12.22 3.06
N SER A 231 6.74 13.30 2.68
CA SER A 231 5.29 13.36 2.50
C SER A 231 4.99 13.75 1.06
N ILE A 232 4.18 12.95 0.39
CA ILE A 232 3.94 13.06 -1.05
C ILE A 232 2.44 13.26 -1.29
N LEU A 233 2.12 14.20 -2.17
CA LEU A 233 0.80 14.43 -2.75
C LEU A 233 0.94 14.30 -4.27
N ALA A 234 0.34 13.27 -4.86
CA ALA A 234 0.35 13.05 -6.29
C ALA A 234 -1.08 13.01 -6.82
N LEU A 235 -1.34 13.65 -7.96
CA LEU A 235 -2.68 13.70 -8.56
C LEU A 235 -2.67 13.13 -9.96
N GLY A 236 -3.83 12.67 -10.40
CA GLY A 236 -4.00 12.06 -11.70
C GLY A 236 -5.42 11.60 -11.93
N GLY A 237 -5.53 10.54 -12.72
CA GLY A 237 -6.81 10.08 -13.22
C GLY A 237 -6.93 8.56 -13.23
N ALA A 238 -8.12 8.11 -13.63
CA ALA A 238 -8.41 6.72 -13.84
C ALA A 238 -8.89 6.46 -15.27
N SER A 239 -8.58 5.29 -15.81
CA SER A 239 -9.13 4.81 -17.07
C SER A 239 -9.45 3.33 -17.00
N LYS A 240 -10.20 2.82 -17.98
CA LYS A 240 -10.51 1.40 -18.12
C LYS A 240 -10.08 0.93 -19.50
N ILE A 241 -9.49 -0.25 -19.54
CA ILE A 241 -9.10 -0.92 -20.78
C ILE A 241 -9.58 -2.38 -20.74
N PHE A 242 -9.87 -2.92 -21.92
CA PHE A 242 -10.15 -4.34 -22.08
C PHE A 242 -8.84 -5.10 -22.23
N GLY A 243 -8.73 -6.27 -21.60
CA GLY A 243 -7.51 -7.07 -21.67
C GLY A 243 -6.40 -6.62 -20.73
N ALA A 244 -5.23 -7.25 -20.88
CA ALA A 244 -4.02 -6.93 -20.13
C ALA A 244 -3.47 -5.54 -20.51
N PRO A 245 -2.85 -4.81 -19.56
CA PRO A 245 -2.19 -3.56 -19.85
C PRO A 245 -0.91 -3.77 -20.68
N LYS A 246 -0.53 -2.75 -21.44
CA LYS A 246 0.82 -2.63 -21.97
C LYS A 246 1.70 -2.02 -20.88
N ILE A 247 2.61 -2.82 -20.31
CA ILE A 247 3.55 -2.34 -19.30
C ILE A 247 4.58 -1.41 -19.95
N PRO A 248 4.79 -0.19 -19.43
CA PRO A 248 5.82 0.70 -19.94
C PRO A 248 7.20 0.20 -19.53
N VAL A 249 8.18 0.32 -20.43
CA VAL A 249 9.60 0.09 -20.10
C VAL A 249 10.04 1.18 -19.14
N ALA A 250 10.49 0.78 -17.95
CA ALA A 250 11.14 1.65 -16.99
C ALA A 250 12.64 1.73 -17.25
N SER A 251 13.26 2.80 -16.77
CA SER A 251 14.71 2.95 -16.73
C SER A 251 15.13 3.48 -15.38
N CYS A 252 15.94 2.70 -14.66
CA CYS A 252 16.59 3.12 -13.42
C CYS A 252 17.95 3.79 -13.63
N LEU A 253 18.38 3.95 -14.88
CA LEU A 253 19.66 4.60 -15.17
C LEU A 253 19.62 6.07 -14.73
N PRO A 254 20.73 6.61 -14.20
CA PRO A 254 20.80 8.00 -13.78
C PRO A 254 20.61 8.94 -14.98
N ILE A 255 19.88 10.03 -14.78
CA ILE A 255 19.50 10.97 -15.84
C ILE A 255 20.52 12.10 -15.92
N ASN A 256 21.01 12.39 -17.13
CA ASN A 256 22.05 13.40 -17.39
C ASN A 256 23.33 13.20 -16.56
N ALA A 257 23.70 11.94 -16.32
CA ALA A 257 24.89 11.57 -15.55
C ALA A 257 25.98 10.95 -16.44
N PRO A 258 27.23 10.84 -15.95
CA PRO A 258 28.30 10.16 -16.66
C PRO A 258 27.97 8.69 -16.96
N GLU A 259 28.30 8.22 -18.16
CA GLU A 259 28.07 6.83 -18.60
C GLU A 259 28.70 5.79 -17.65
N ALA A 260 29.79 6.17 -16.97
CA ALA A 260 30.45 5.33 -15.97
C ALA A 260 29.51 4.91 -14.82
N PHE A 261 28.44 5.65 -14.55
CA PHE A 261 27.47 5.31 -13.50
C PHE A 261 26.62 4.10 -13.90
N ASN A 262 26.40 3.89 -15.20
CA ASN A 262 25.60 2.77 -15.72
C ASN A 262 26.23 1.41 -15.41
N VAL A 263 27.56 1.37 -15.22
CA VAL A 263 28.31 0.14 -14.89
C VAL A 263 27.76 -0.52 -13.63
N ASN A 264 27.31 0.25 -12.63
CA ASN A 264 26.76 -0.28 -11.38
C ASN A 264 25.45 -1.06 -11.60
N TYR A 265 24.69 -0.76 -12.66
CA TYR A 265 23.41 -1.39 -12.97
C TYR A 265 23.58 -2.72 -13.73
N GLY A 266 24.72 -2.92 -14.39
CA GLY A 266 25.01 -4.13 -15.15
C GLY A 266 24.23 -4.22 -16.46
N VAL A 267 24.03 -5.45 -16.95
CA VAL A 267 23.32 -5.71 -18.21
C VAL A 267 21.81 -5.67 -17.99
N ASN A 268 21.08 -5.09 -18.95
CA ASN A 268 19.61 -5.12 -18.95
C ASN A 268 19.11 -6.54 -19.30
N ASP A 269 18.81 -7.34 -18.28
CA ASP A 269 18.32 -8.72 -18.40
C ASP A 269 17.01 -8.87 -17.59
N PRO A 270 15.93 -9.46 -18.13
CA PRO A 270 14.73 -9.77 -17.36
C PRO A 270 14.98 -10.59 -16.08
N LYS A 271 16.03 -11.41 -16.03
CA LYS A 271 16.43 -12.18 -14.83
C LYS A 271 17.18 -11.34 -13.80
N ASN A 272 17.67 -10.17 -14.20
CA ASN A 272 18.31 -9.19 -13.34
C ASN A 272 17.84 -7.77 -13.72
N PRO A 273 16.58 -7.41 -13.38
CA PRO A 273 15.91 -6.25 -13.94
C PRO A 273 16.34 -4.94 -13.25
N ASN A 274 17.66 -4.76 -13.07
CA ASN A 274 18.30 -3.59 -12.48
C ASN A 274 18.07 -2.31 -13.30
N ILE A 275 17.88 -2.43 -14.62
CA ILE A 275 17.62 -1.28 -15.48
C ILE A 275 16.11 -1.09 -15.67
N ASN A 276 15.37 -2.17 -15.92
CA ASN A 276 13.93 -2.14 -16.14
C ASN A 276 13.20 -3.06 -15.13
N PRO A 277 12.94 -2.60 -13.90
CA PRO A 277 12.21 -3.40 -12.90
C PRO A 277 10.80 -3.75 -13.34
N ASN A 278 10.18 -2.98 -14.24
CA ASN A 278 8.85 -3.29 -14.78
C ASN A 278 8.81 -4.61 -15.58
N ALA A 279 9.97 -5.17 -15.97
CA ALA A 279 10.03 -6.47 -16.63
C ALA A 279 9.37 -7.59 -15.80
N VAL A 280 9.35 -7.49 -14.46
CA VAL A 280 8.68 -8.49 -13.61
C VAL A 280 7.16 -8.50 -13.78
N LEU A 281 6.57 -7.38 -14.20
CA LEU A 281 5.13 -7.28 -14.48
C LEU A 281 4.78 -8.00 -15.78
N ASP A 282 5.59 -7.83 -16.82
CA ASP A 282 5.45 -8.57 -18.08
C ASP A 282 5.63 -10.08 -17.86
N VAL A 283 6.62 -10.48 -17.06
CA VAL A 283 6.82 -11.89 -16.69
C VAL A 283 5.58 -12.47 -16.01
N ALA A 284 4.97 -11.77 -15.05
CA ALA A 284 3.76 -12.23 -14.39
C ALA A 284 2.58 -12.41 -15.37
N LEU A 285 2.40 -11.49 -16.34
CA LEU A 285 1.38 -11.62 -17.38
C LEU A 285 1.65 -12.82 -18.32
N LEU A 286 2.91 -13.05 -18.68
CA LEU A 286 3.31 -14.20 -19.49
C LEU A 286 3.07 -15.54 -18.76
N GLU A 287 3.36 -15.59 -17.45
CA GLU A 287 3.11 -16.77 -16.62
C GLU A 287 1.63 -17.10 -16.47
N LEU A 288 0.76 -16.07 -16.37
CA LEU A 288 -0.69 -16.26 -16.41
C LEU A 288 -1.14 -16.83 -17.77
N ALA A 289 -0.65 -16.25 -18.87
CA ALA A 289 -0.99 -16.70 -20.21
C ALA A 289 -0.55 -18.16 -20.46
N ALA A 290 0.61 -18.56 -19.95
CA ALA A 290 1.09 -19.94 -20.03
C ALA A 290 0.18 -20.94 -19.29
N LYS A 291 -0.58 -20.47 -18.29
CA LYS A 291 -1.60 -21.26 -17.57
C LYS A 291 -2.98 -21.19 -18.22
N GLY A 292 -3.12 -20.55 -19.38
CA GLY A 292 -4.40 -20.32 -20.04
C GLY A 292 -5.28 -19.28 -19.35
N VAL A 293 -4.73 -18.49 -18.41
CA VAL A 293 -5.42 -17.40 -17.73
C VAL A 293 -5.07 -16.09 -18.43
N HIS A 294 -6.08 -15.26 -18.70
CA HIS A 294 -5.88 -13.95 -19.30
C HIS A 294 -6.57 -12.86 -18.48
N VAL A 295 -6.07 -11.63 -18.61
CA VAL A 295 -6.73 -10.46 -18.04
C VAL A 295 -7.93 -10.12 -18.93
N SER A 296 -9.12 -10.00 -18.35
CA SER A 296 -10.35 -9.64 -19.07
C SER A 296 -10.56 -8.13 -19.11
N ASN A 297 -10.26 -7.42 -18.02
CA ASN A 297 -10.41 -5.97 -17.92
C ASN A 297 -9.43 -5.39 -16.90
N THR A 298 -8.93 -4.18 -17.16
CA THR A 298 -8.03 -3.46 -16.27
C THR A 298 -8.57 -2.06 -15.97
N THR A 299 -8.60 -1.70 -14.69
CA THR A 299 -8.74 -0.30 -14.25
C THR A 299 -7.35 0.24 -13.98
N VAL A 300 -6.98 1.31 -14.68
CA VAL A 300 -5.67 1.96 -14.55
C VAL A 300 -5.83 3.20 -13.70
N LEU A 301 -5.03 3.32 -12.65
CA LEU A 301 -4.91 4.53 -11.82
C LEU A 301 -3.49 5.08 -12.01
N THR A 302 -3.35 6.31 -12.48
CA THR A 302 -2.04 6.95 -12.65
C THR A 302 -2.05 8.28 -11.94
N VAL A 303 -1.03 8.52 -11.12
CA VAL A 303 -0.83 9.79 -10.41
C VAL A 303 0.62 10.23 -10.50
N ASP A 304 0.82 11.54 -10.52
CA ASP A 304 2.13 12.17 -10.62
C ASP A 304 2.16 13.45 -9.77
N THR A 305 3.29 13.71 -9.11
CA THR A 305 3.54 14.96 -8.40
C THR A 305 3.66 16.18 -9.33
N SER A 306 4.09 15.99 -10.57
CA SER A 306 4.17 17.05 -11.59
C SER A 306 2.79 17.58 -11.99
N ASN A 307 1.74 16.78 -11.73
CA ASN A 307 0.35 17.13 -12.01
C ASN A 307 -0.32 17.87 -10.84
N SER A 308 0.18 19.05 -10.49
CA SER A 308 -0.30 19.87 -9.36
C SER A 308 -0.14 19.21 -7.98
N GLY A 309 0.81 18.30 -7.85
CA GLY A 309 1.17 17.66 -6.59
C GLY A 309 2.25 18.41 -5.82
N ALA A 310 2.75 17.79 -4.75
CA ALA A 310 3.82 18.33 -3.93
C ALA A 310 4.59 17.20 -3.21
N ILE A 311 5.85 17.48 -2.87
CA ILE A 311 6.68 16.62 -2.03
C ILE A 311 7.29 17.49 -0.93
N ALA A 312 7.20 17.02 0.31
CA ALA A 312 7.87 17.61 1.46
C ALA A 312 8.93 16.63 1.98
N ASN A 313 10.16 17.11 2.08
CA ASN A 313 11.31 16.34 2.54
C ASN A 313 11.80 16.86 3.89
N THR A 314 12.18 15.96 4.80
CA THR A 314 12.95 16.34 6.00
C THR A 314 14.28 17.01 5.61
N PRO A 315 14.88 17.83 6.48
CA PRO A 315 16.14 18.51 6.18
C PRO A 315 17.26 17.56 5.71
N PHE A 316 17.42 16.41 6.39
CA PHE A 316 18.42 15.42 6.00
C PHE A 316 18.20 14.89 4.58
N MET A 317 16.95 14.55 4.23
CA MET A 317 16.62 14.10 2.88
C MET A 317 16.90 15.19 1.86
N LYS A 318 16.55 16.45 2.15
CA LYS A 318 16.80 17.58 1.25
C LYS A 318 18.29 17.79 0.95
N ASP A 319 19.15 17.56 1.93
CA ASP A 319 20.59 17.76 1.79
C ASP A 319 21.29 16.59 1.09
N HIS A 320 20.82 15.35 1.30
CA HIS A 320 21.57 14.15 0.88
C HIS A 320 20.89 13.26 -0.16
N SER A 321 19.55 13.31 -0.29
CA SER A 321 18.78 12.42 -1.17
C SER A 321 17.42 13.04 -1.50
N ASP A 322 17.43 14.28 -2.02
CA ASP A 322 16.20 15.06 -2.17
C ASP A 322 15.24 14.34 -3.11
N VAL A 323 14.00 14.11 -2.67
CA VAL A 323 12.98 13.49 -3.53
C VAL A 323 12.33 14.60 -4.33
N LEU A 324 12.57 14.58 -5.64
CA LEU A 324 12.11 15.63 -6.56
C LEU A 324 10.77 15.32 -7.20
N GLU A 325 10.56 14.05 -7.55
CA GLU A 325 9.40 13.60 -8.30
C GLU A 325 8.95 12.25 -7.76
N PHE A 326 7.64 12.05 -7.78
CA PHE A 326 7.00 10.77 -7.55
C PHE A 326 5.94 10.54 -8.62
N SER A 327 5.89 9.32 -9.14
CA SER A 327 4.79 8.84 -9.97
C SER A 327 4.49 7.39 -9.67
N THR A 328 3.24 6.99 -9.81
CA THR A 328 2.87 5.58 -9.75
C THR A 328 1.71 5.28 -10.68
N THR A 329 1.71 4.06 -11.22
CA THR A 329 0.58 3.51 -11.95
C THR A 329 0.19 2.18 -11.33
N TYR A 330 -1.11 2.04 -11.02
CA TYR A 330 -1.73 0.81 -10.57
C TYR A 330 -2.61 0.26 -11.70
N TRP A 331 -2.46 -1.02 -11.98
CA TRP A 331 -3.30 -1.80 -12.87
C TRP A 331 -4.08 -2.79 -12.03
N LEU A 332 -5.35 -2.47 -11.77
CA LEU A 332 -6.29 -3.37 -11.10
C LEU A 332 -6.98 -4.23 -12.16
N GLU A 333 -6.66 -5.51 -12.16
CA GLU A 333 -6.95 -6.46 -13.23
C GLU A 333 -7.97 -7.50 -12.77
N LEU A 334 -8.97 -7.77 -13.60
CA LEU A 334 -9.87 -8.89 -13.46
C LEU A 334 -9.40 -10.02 -14.38
N LEU A 335 -9.05 -11.16 -13.80
CA LEU A 335 -8.63 -12.34 -14.54
C LEU A 335 -9.84 -13.12 -15.07
N SER A 336 -9.62 -13.92 -16.12
CA SER A 336 -10.64 -14.79 -16.73
C SER A 336 -11.19 -15.85 -15.77
N THR A 337 -10.50 -16.10 -14.66
CA THR A 337 -10.92 -16.98 -13.56
C THR A 337 -11.90 -16.30 -12.59
N GLY A 338 -12.11 -14.98 -12.71
CA GLY A 338 -12.86 -14.17 -11.76
C GLY A 338 -12.02 -13.64 -10.59
N GLN A 339 -10.75 -14.05 -10.47
CA GLN A 339 -9.82 -13.52 -9.48
C GLN A 339 -9.35 -12.11 -9.83
N GLN A 340 -8.93 -11.34 -8.82
CA GLN A 340 -8.36 -10.02 -9.01
C GLN A 340 -6.84 -10.04 -8.80
N GLN A 341 -6.14 -9.31 -9.66
CA GLN A 341 -4.72 -9.03 -9.58
C GLN A 341 -4.49 -7.53 -9.51
N LEU A 342 -3.48 -7.10 -8.78
CA LEU A 342 -2.99 -5.73 -8.75
C LEU A 342 -1.54 -5.73 -9.19
N GLN A 343 -1.23 -5.10 -10.32
CA GLN A 343 0.14 -4.76 -10.69
C GLN A 343 0.39 -3.28 -10.41
N TYR A 344 1.59 -2.91 -9.99
CA TYR A 344 1.98 -1.51 -9.94
C TYR A 344 3.45 -1.29 -10.29
N THR A 345 3.72 -0.06 -10.71
CA THR A 345 5.07 0.53 -10.76
C THR A 345 5.04 1.83 -9.97
N GLN A 346 6.07 2.06 -9.16
CA GLN A 346 6.26 3.30 -8.41
C GLN A 346 7.68 3.81 -8.68
N ASN A 347 7.78 5.06 -9.10
CA ASN A 347 9.04 5.73 -9.37
C ASN A 347 9.20 6.92 -8.43
N ILE A 348 10.31 6.94 -7.70
CA ILE A 348 10.79 8.05 -6.90
C ILE A 348 12.09 8.55 -7.53
N SER A 349 12.12 9.82 -7.94
CA SER A 349 13.35 10.46 -8.44
C SER A 349 14.14 11.06 -7.29
N LEU A 350 15.27 10.44 -6.95
CA LEU A 350 16.22 10.93 -5.96
C LEU A 350 17.21 11.90 -6.60
N ASN A 351 17.60 12.94 -5.87
CA ASN A 351 18.66 13.85 -6.27
C ASN A 351 19.88 13.61 -5.37
N LEU A 352 20.90 12.95 -5.91
CA LEU A 352 22.10 12.59 -5.17
C LEU A 352 23.24 13.55 -5.53
N ASP A 353 23.93 14.05 -4.52
CA ASP A 353 25.15 14.84 -4.68
C ASP A 353 26.35 13.91 -4.81
N ILE A 354 27.04 13.98 -5.96
CA ILE A 354 28.28 13.24 -6.23
C ILE A 354 29.32 14.27 -6.64
N ASP A 355 30.34 14.43 -5.80
CA ASP A 355 31.44 15.38 -5.98
C ASP A 355 31.00 16.83 -6.25
N GLY A 356 29.96 17.29 -5.56
CA GLY A 356 29.43 18.65 -5.66
C GLY A 356 28.49 18.85 -6.86
N THR A 357 28.18 17.80 -7.61
CA THR A 357 27.22 17.82 -8.71
C THR A 357 26.01 16.96 -8.36
N LYS A 358 24.81 17.53 -8.49
CA LYS A 358 23.56 16.81 -8.25
C LYS A 358 23.08 16.09 -9.50
N TYR A 359 22.84 14.79 -9.38
CA TYR A 359 22.30 13.96 -10.46
C TYR A 359 20.98 13.32 -10.03
N LYS A 360 20.09 13.11 -11.00
CA LYS A 360 18.79 12.48 -10.78
C LYS A 360 18.90 10.97 -10.95
N PHE A 361 18.48 10.24 -9.95
CA PHE A 361 18.49 8.79 -9.87
C PHE A 361 17.07 8.25 -9.69
N PRO A 362 16.52 7.53 -10.67
CA PRO A 362 15.25 6.84 -10.48
C PRO A 362 15.40 5.65 -9.53
N HIS A 363 14.55 5.62 -8.51
CA HIS A 363 14.34 4.50 -7.60
C HIS A 363 12.96 3.93 -7.93
N ILE A 364 12.96 2.76 -8.58
CA ILE A 364 11.73 2.17 -9.12
C ILE A 364 11.48 0.82 -8.46
N THR A 365 10.25 0.65 -7.99
CA THR A 365 9.71 -0.61 -7.49
C THR A 365 8.55 -1.06 -8.38
N ALA A 366 8.45 -2.37 -8.61
CA ALA A 366 7.35 -2.96 -9.35
C ALA A 366 6.98 -4.31 -8.72
N ASN A 367 5.69 -4.60 -8.63
CA ASN A 367 5.19 -5.87 -8.09
C ASN A 367 3.83 -6.26 -8.65
N THR A 368 3.52 -7.55 -8.55
CA THR A 368 2.23 -8.17 -8.84
C THR A 368 1.66 -8.81 -7.58
N LEU A 369 0.42 -8.49 -7.24
CA LEU A 369 -0.27 -8.97 -6.04
C LEU A 369 -1.61 -9.61 -6.39
N THR A 370 -2.02 -10.56 -5.58
CA THR A 370 -3.36 -11.18 -5.63
C THR A 370 -4.16 -10.82 -4.40
N LYS A 371 -5.46 -10.59 -4.59
CA LYS A 371 -6.38 -10.33 -3.48
C LYS A 371 -6.63 -11.58 -2.67
N VAL A 372 -6.56 -11.48 -1.34
CA VAL A 372 -6.79 -12.61 -0.41
C VAL A 372 -7.99 -12.40 0.51
N GLN A 373 -8.41 -11.15 0.72
CA GLN A 373 -9.56 -10.79 1.56
C GLN A 373 -10.29 -9.58 0.98
#